data_AF-A0A4Q6A5C0-F1
#
_entry.id   AF-A0A4Q6A5C0-F1
#
_cell.length_a   1.000
_cell.length_b   1.000
_cell.length_c   1.000
_cell.angle_alpha   90.00
_cell.angle_beta   90.00
_cell.angle_gamma   90.00
#
_symmetry.space_group_name_H-M   'P 1'
#
loop_
_entity.id
_entity.type
_entity.pdbx_description
1 polymer ?
#
loop_
_entity_poly.entity_id
_entity_poly.type
_entity_poly.pdbx_seq_one_letter_code
_entity_poly.pdbx_strand_id
1 'polypeptide(L)'
;VSGMYGGDRSRKLILVDYGFRLPSALDNRPLNFHEFESMLHQTIYVSATPGDYELEQTGGVVVEQVVRPTGLLDPPIEIRPSINQIDDLLDEIDKTVKKGDRVLVTTLTKRMAEEMDKYLHRINIKSKYIHSEVDTLERIEILRDLRLGVIDVLVGVNLLREGLDLPEVSLVAILDADKEGFLRNEKSLTQTAGRAARNVDGRVIFYADVMTESMQKTIDETDRRREKQVAHNIEFGITPRTVVKSKEQVFAQTSVLDIKGYDPANPYSVAPDEELVTVAAEEQENYQTIPQVEKGISRIKKDMEKAARDLDFMEAARLRDEMFLLQKKLEAMKK
;
A
#
# COMPACT_ATOMS: atom_id res chain seq x y z
N VAL A 1 20.67 -4.76 5.32
CA VAL A 1 21.89 -4.82 4.46
C VAL A 1 22.71 -6.10 4.69
N SER A 2 22.87 -6.58 5.93
CA SER A 2 23.69 -7.77 6.25
C SER A 2 23.28 -9.07 5.56
N GLY A 3 22.01 -9.22 5.16
CA GLY A 3 21.51 -10.43 4.50
C GLY A 3 21.95 -10.61 3.03
N MET A 4 22.38 -9.54 2.33
CA MET A 4 22.65 -9.63 0.89
C MET A 4 23.95 -10.39 0.58
N TYR A 5 25.04 -10.02 1.24
CA TYR A 5 26.32 -10.73 1.11
C TYR A 5 26.22 -12.17 1.62
N GLY A 6 25.60 -12.36 2.79
CA GLY A 6 25.41 -13.69 3.37
C GLY A 6 24.62 -14.63 2.45
N GLY A 7 23.48 -14.17 1.95
CA GLY A 7 22.63 -14.97 1.05
C GLY A 7 23.31 -15.31 -0.29
N ASP A 8 23.98 -14.35 -0.92
CA ASP A 8 24.71 -14.60 -2.17
C ASP A 8 25.86 -15.59 -1.98
N ARG A 9 26.63 -15.42 -0.89
CA ARG A 9 27.78 -16.28 -0.57
C ARG A 9 27.33 -17.71 -0.30
N SER A 10 26.30 -17.93 0.54
CA SER A 10 25.80 -19.27 0.84
C SER A 10 25.30 -20.00 -0.41
N ARG A 11 24.58 -19.31 -1.30
CA ARG A 11 24.10 -19.88 -2.56
C ARG A 11 25.25 -20.28 -3.49
N LYS A 12 26.28 -19.44 -3.60
CA LYS A 12 27.41 -19.69 -4.51
C LYS A 12 28.40 -20.71 -3.98
N LEU A 13 28.60 -20.78 -2.66
CA LEU A 13 29.45 -21.81 -2.06
C LEU A 13 28.99 -23.21 -2.48
N ILE A 14 27.68 -23.49 -2.40
CA ILE A 14 27.10 -24.75 -2.87
C ILE A 14 27.46 -25.02 -4.34
N LEU A 15 27.33 -24.02 -5.23
CA LEU A 15 27.67 -24.19 -6.65
C LEU A 15 29.16 -24.48 -6.88
N VAL A 16 30.03 -23.89 -6.07
CA VAL A 16 31.48 -24.12 -6.14
C VAL A 16 31.84 -25.51 -5.59
N ASP A 17 31.27 -25.89 -4.45
CA ASP A 17 31.54 -27.17 -3.80
C ASP A 17 31.13 -28.38 -4.66
N TYR A 18 30.03 -28.25 -5.41
CA TYR A 18 29.58 -29.26 -6.38
C TYR A 18 30.19 -29.10 -7.78
N GLY A 19 31.15 -28.19 -7.97
CA GLY A 19 31.91 -28.04 -9.22
C GLY A 19 31.16 -27.38 -10.38
N PHE A 20 30.00 -26.76 -10.13
CA PHE A 20 29.24 -26.02 -11.15
C PHE A 20 29.84 -24.65 -11.47
N ARG A 21 30.64 -24.09 -10.56
CA ARG A 21 31.30 -22.78 -10.72
C ARG A 21 32.73 -22.82 -10.19
N LEU A 22 33.60 -22.01 -10.80
CA LEU A 22 34.95 -21.78 -10.28
C LEU A 22 34.90 -20.95 -8.99
N PRO A 23 35.90 -21.07 -8.09
CA PRO A 23 35.98 -20.26 -6.87
C PRO A 23 35.91 -18.75 -7.10
N SER A 24 36.42 -18.25 -8.24
CA SER A 24 36.35 -16.83 -8.61
C SER A 24 34.94 -16.29 -8.78
N ALA A 25 33.92 -17.15 -8.91
CA ALA A 25 32.53 -16.72 -8.95
C ALA A 25 32.06 -16.10 -7.62
N LEU A 26 32.76 -16.39 -6.50
CA LEU A 26 32.49 -15.80 -5.19
C LEU A 26 32.85 -14.30 -5.14
N ASP A 27 33.77 -13.84 -6.00
CA ASP A 27 34.18 -12.43 -6.07
C ASP A 27 33.15 -11.55 -6.76
N ASN A 28 32.26 -12.12 -7.59
CA ASN A 28 31.17 -11.39 -8.25
C ASN A 28 29.96 -11.17 -7.31
N ARG A 29 30.15 -10.46 -6.21
CA ARG A 29 29.20 -10.40 -5.09
C ARG A 29 28.74 -8.97 -4.78
N PRO A 30 27.63 -8.79 -4.04
CA PRO A 30 27.34 -7.51 -3.44
C PRO A 30 28.40 -7.14 -2.39
N LEU A 31 28.45 -5.84 -2.06
CA LEU A 31 29.23 -5.34 -0.94
C LEU A 31 28.78 -5.99 0.36
N ASN A 32 29.74 -6.28 1.24
CA ASN A 32 29.43 -6.61 2.62
C ASN A 32 29.11 -5.32 3.41
N PHE A 33 28.61 -5.49 4.64
CA PHE A 33 28.16 -4.34 5.43
C PHE A 33 29.29 -3.35 5.77
N HIS A 34 30.49 -3.85 6.11
CA HIS A 34 31.64 -3.01 6.44
C HIS A 34 32.21 -2.28 5.22
N GLU A 35 32.23 -2.93 4.06
CA GLU A 35 32.59 -2.30 2.79
C GLU A 35 31.63 -1.15 2.48
N PHE A 36 30.33 -1.40 2.61
CA PHE A 36 29.31 -0.37 2.45
C PHE A 36 29.51 0.78 3.43
N GLU A 37 29.69 0.48 4.72
CA GLU A 37 29.93 1.46 5.78
C GLU A 37 31.18 2.33 5.48
N SER A 38 32.27 1.73 5.00
CA SER A 38 33.49 2.48 4.64
C SER A 38 33.32 3.46 3.48
N MET A 39 32.29 3.27 2.67
CA MET A 39 31.96 4.15 1.54
C MET A 39 31.00 5.28 1.94
N LEU A 40 30.40 5.21 3.12
CA LEU A 40 29.51 6.25 3.62
C LEU A 40 30.35 7.45 4.07
N HIS A 41 29.99 8.63 3.58
CA HIS A 41 30.56 9.89 4.04
C HIS A 41 29.63 10.56 5.06
N GLN A 42 28.62 11.25 4.57
CA GLN A 42 27.55 11.81 5.39
C GLN A 42 26.25 11.07 5.04
N THR A 43 25.62 10.48 6.06
CA THR A 43 24.41 9.67 5.90
C THR A 43 23.31 10.18 6.81
N ILE A 44 22.09 10.29 6.29
CA ILE A 44 20.90 10.63 7.08
C ILE A 44 20.00 9.39 7.07
N TYR A 45 19.75 8.83 8.25
CA TYR A 45 18.82 7.74 8.45
C TYR A 45 17.42 8.31 8.67
N VAL A 46 16.44 7.87 7.89
CA VAL A 46 15.04 8.31 8.00
C VAL A 46 14.19 7.10 8.36
N SER A 47 13.67 7.08 9.59
CA SER A 47 12.79 6.01 10.08
C SER A 47 11.88 6.52 11.18
N ALA A 48 10.65 6.00 11.24
CA ALA A 48 9.75 6.21 12.37
C ALA A 48 10.13 5.37 13.62
N THR A 49 10.93 4.32 13.40
CA THR A 49 11.40 3.36 14.41
C THR A 49 12.87 3.01 14.06
N PRO A 50 13.85 3.88 14.37
CA PRO A 50 15.25 3.62 14.04
C PRO A 50 15.74 2.31 14.68
N GLY A 51 16.62 1.60 13.97
CA GLY A 51 17.27 0.42 14.50
C GLY A 51 18.43 0.77 15.42
N ASP A 52 19.04 -0.27 16.00
CA ASP A 52 20.06 -0.08 17.03
C ASP A 52 21.35 0.47 16.40
N TYR A 53 21.70 0.01 15.20
CA TYR A 53 22.82 0.54 14.42
C TYR A 53 22.67 2.04 14.13
N GLU A 54 21.48 2.48 13.70
CA GLU A 54 21.23 3.90 13.40
C GLU A 54 21.36 4.77 14.65
N LEU A 55 20.89 4.29 15.81
CA LEU A 55 21.01 4.98 17.09
C LEU A 55 22.47 5.06 17.58
N GLU A 56 23.22 3.97 17.44
CA GLU A 56 24.65 3.92 17.79
C GLU A 56 25.47 4.88 16.92
N GLN A 57 25.28 4.87 15.60
CA GLN A 57 26.04 5.70 14.66
C GLN A 57 25.73 7.20 14.80
N THR A 58 24.51 7.54 15.23
CA THR A 58 24.12 8.93 15.48
C THR A 58 24.54 9.44 16.87
N GLY A 59 25.09 8.58 17.73
CA GLY A 59 25.44 8.93 19.11
C GLY A 59 24.23 9.40 19.93
N GLY A 60 23.02 8.98 19.55
CA GLY A 60 21.76 9.42 20.15
C GLY A 60 21.24 10.79 19.69
N VAL A 61 21.90 11.46 18.73
CA VAL A 61 21.38 12.71 18.16
C VAL A 61 20.27 12.41 17.16
N VAL A 62 19.04 12.65 17.57
CA VAL A 62 17.84 12.42 16.74
C VAL A 62 17.13 13.74 16.47
N VAL A 63 16.83 14.00 15.20
CA VAL A 63 15.92 15.09 14.79
C VAL A 63 14.53 14.50 14.65
N GLU A 64 13.61 14.93 15.52
CA GLU A 64 12.23 14.43 15.51
C GLU A 64 11.34 15.28 14.60
N GLN A 65 10.57 14.62 13.72
CA GLN A 65 9.50 15.24 12.93
C GLN A 65 8.20 14.47 13.15
N VAL A 66 7.41 14.90 14.15
CA VAL A 66 6.18 14.22 14.58
C VAL A 66 4.90 14.90 14.09
N VAL A 67 4.96 16.20 13.78
CA VAL A 67 3.79 16.97 13.34
C VAL A 67 3.50 16.69 11.87
N ARG A 68 2.26 16.33 11.56
CA ARG A 68 1.79 16.09 10.19
C ARG A 68 1.26 17.39 9.57
N PRO A 69 1.49 17.64 8.26
CA PRO A 69 0.98 18.85 7.60
C PRO A 69 -0.54 19.06 7.70
N THR A 70 -1.31 17.97 7.78
CA THR A 70 -2.78 18.02 7.88
C THR A 70 -3.30 18.05 9.33
N GLY A 71 -2.41 18.13 10.32
CA GLY A 71 -2.77 18.08 11.73
C GLY A 71 -3.26 16.72 12.21
N LEU A 72 -3.16 15.66 11.41
CA LEU A 72 -3.55 14.30 11.83
C LEU A 72 -2.74 13.84 13.04
N LEU A 73 -3.43 13.19 13.97
CA LEU A 73 -2.89 12.75 15.24
C LEU A 73 -2.50 11.27 15.20
N ASP A 74 -1.53 10.88 16.04
CA ASP A 74 -1.26 9.48 16.35
C ASP A 74 -2.51 8.87 17.02
N PRO A 75 -2.93 7.66 16.66
CA PRO A 75 -4.20 7.09 17.09
C PRO A 75 -4.14 6.66 18.56
N PRO A 76 -5.23 6.81 19.33
CA PRO A 76 -5.28 6.24 20.68
C PRO A 76 -5.22 4.71 20.61
N ILE A 77 -4.55 4.12 21.60
CA ILE A 77 -4.39 2.68 21.75
C ILE A 77 -5.22 2.21 22.95
N GLU A 78 -6.19 1.34 22.71
CA GLU A 78 -6.99 0.69 23.74
C GLU A 78 -6.49 -0.74 23.97
N ILE A 79 -6.46 -1.18 25.23
CA ILE A 79 -6.14 -2.58 25.58
C ILE A 79 -7.43 -3.27 26.00
N ARG A 80 -7.71 -4.41 25.40
CA ARG A 80 -8.87 -5.25 25.70
C ARG A 80 -8.42 -6.68 26.00
N PRO A 81 -9.11 -7.40 26.91
CA PRO A 81 -8.74 -8.77 27.25
C PRO A 81 -8.96 -9.73 26.08
N SER A 82 -8.21 -10.84 26.05
CA SER A 82 -8.32 -11.84 24.97
C SER A 82 -9.62 -12.65 25.06
N ILE A 83 -10.29 -12.63 26.22
CA ILE A 83 -11.57 -13.32 26.42
C ILE A 83 -12.65 -12.69 25.53
N ASN A 84 -13.32 -13.52 24.73
CA ASN A 84 -14.31 -13.07 23.73
C ASN A 84 -13.78 -12.01 22.74
N GLN A 85 -12.46 -11.97 22.49
CA GLN A 85 -11.86 -10.97 21.59
C GLN A 85 -12.46 -10.96 20.18
N ILE A 86 -12.95 -12.11 19.70
CA ILE A 86 -13.56 -12.22 18.38
C ILE A 86 -14.91 -11.50 18.37
N ASP A 87 -15.75 -11.70 19.38
CA ASP A 87 -17.07 -11.07 19.46
C ASP A 87 -16.95 -9.55 19.60
N ASP A 88 -16.01 -9.09 20.44
CA ASP A 88 -15.69 -7.67 20.57
C ASP A 88 -15.17 -7.08 19.25
N LEU A 89 -14.26 -7.78 18.56
CA LEU A 89 -13.76 -7.38 17.26
C LEU A 89 -14.88 -7.28 16.22
N LEU A 90 -15.84 -8.20 16.20
CA LEU A 90 -16.96 -8.15 15.27
C LEU A 90 -17.84 -6.92 15.49
N ASP A 91 -18.13 -6.57 16.75
CA ASP A 91 -18.90 -5.37 17.09
C ASP A 91 -18.15 -4.10 16.66
N GLU A 92 -16.84 -4.05 16.89
CA GLU A 92 -16.01 -2.91 16.45
C GLU A 92 -15.86 -2.84 14.93
N ILE A 93 -15.79 -3.97 14.23
CA ILE A 93 -15.84 -4.02 12.77
C ILE A 93 -17.18 -3.47 12.28
N ASP A 94 -18.30 -3.97 12.78
CA ASP A 94 -19.64 -3.54 12.36
C ASP A 94 -19.84 -2.03 12.56
N LYS A 95 -19.46 -1.49 13.73
CA LYS A 95 -19.48 -0.04 13.99
C LYS A 95 -18.64 0.74 12.98
N THR A 96 -17.46 0.23 12.63
CA THR A 96 -16.52 0.91 11.73
C THR A 96 -17.03 0.87 10.28
N VAL A 97 -17.53 -0.28 9.83
CA VAL A 97 -18.09 -0.46 8.48
C VAL A 97 -19.37 0.36 8.30
N LYS A 98 -20.22 0.48 9.33
CA LYS A 98 -21.40 1.35 9.31
C LYS A 98 -21.07 2.84 9.13
N LYS A 99 -19.89 3.27 9.58
CA LYS A 99 -19.37 4.64 9.32
C LYS A 99 -18.79 4.82 7.92
N GLY A 100 -18.59 3.72 7.19
CA GLY A 100 -18.01 3.72 5.85
C GLY A 100 -16.48 3.61 5.83
N ASP A 101 -15.85 3.36 6.98
CA ASP A 101 -14.39 3.19 7.11
C ASP A 101 -13.97 1.72 6.93
N ARG A 102 -12.65 1.48 6.97
CA ARG A 102 -12.01 0.17 6.81
C ARG A 102 -11.29 -0.28 8.07
N VAL A 103 -11.13 -1.60 8.19
CA VAL A 103 -10.49 -2.24 9.33
C VAL A 103 -9.27 -3.05 8.89
N LEU A 104 -8.17 -2.91 9.62
CA LEU A 104 -7.02 -3.80 9.53
C LEU A 104 -6.98 -4.72 10.75
N VAL A 105 -6.85 -6.02 10.53
CA VAL A 105 -6.69 -7.00 11.60
C VAL A 105 -5.35 -7.69 11.44
N THR A 106 -4.53 -7.67 12.48
CA THR A 106 -3.26 -8.41 12.51
C THR A 106 -3.35 -9.62 13.41
N THR A 107 -2.93 -10.77 12.89
CA THR A 107 -2.86 -12.07 13.57
C THR A 107 -1.40 -12.51 13.67
N LEU A 108 -1.12 -13.58 14.43
CA LEU A 108 0.24 -14.12 14.54
C LEU A 108 0.59 -15.12 13.43
N THR A 109 -0.39 -15.87 12.93
CA THR A 109 -0.14 -17.00 12.00
C THR A 109 -0.98 -16.88 10.74
N LYS A 110 -0.45 -17.40 9.63
CA LYS A 110 -1.19 -17.44 8.35
C LYS A 110 -2.51 -18.19 8.47
N ARG A 111 -2.49 -19.29 9.24
CA ARG A 111 -3.68 -20.10 9.49
C ARG A 111 -4.76 -19.32 10.22
N MET A 112 -4.42 -18.54 11.25
CA MET A 112 -5.38 -17.68 11.94
C MET A 112 -5.94 -16.59 11.03
N ALA A 113 -5.10 -16.00 10.17
CA ALA A 113 -5.58 -15.02 9.20
C ALA A 113 -6.60 -15.63 8.23
N GLU A 114 -6.32 -16.83 7.71
CA GLU A 114 -7.22 -17.56 6.81
C GLU A 114 -8.51 -18.02 7.50
N GLU A 115 -8.41 -18.54 8.73
CA GLU A 115 -9.58 -18.96 9.51
C GLU A 115 -10.47 -17.77 9.89
N MET A 116 -9.87 -16.63 10.23
CA MET A 116 -10.58 -15.37 10.49
C MET A 116 -11.31 -14.88 9.24
N ASP A 117 -10.64 -14.84 8.09
CA ASP A 117 -11.26 -14.42 6.82
C ASP A 117 -12.44 -15.32 6.43
N LYS A 118 -12.29 -16.64 6.55
CA LYS A 118 -13.39 -17.60 6.36
C LYS A 118 -14.53 -17.38 7.35
N TYR A 119 -14.22 -17.01 8.59
CA TYR A 119 -15.23 -16.72 9.60
C TYR A 119 -16.00 -15.43 9.29
N LEU A 120 -15.31 -14.33 8.97
CA LEU A 120 -15.91 -13.05 8.56
C LEU A 120 -16.80 -13.22 7.32
N HIS A 121 -16.37 -14.00 6.33
CA HIS A 121 -17.19 -14.31 5.16
C HIS A 121 -18.49 -15.07 5.51
N ARG A 122 -18.45 -16.02 6.45
CA ARG A 122 -19.65 -16.78 6.87
C ARG A 122 -20.74 -15.90 7.48
N ILE A 123 -20.36 -14.76 8.06
CA ILE A 123 -21.27 -13.77 8.63
C ILE A 123 -21.50 -12.57 7.70
N ASN A 124 -21.18 -12.71 6.41
CA ASN A 124 -21.38 -11.71 5.35
C ASN A 124 -20.58 -10.40 5.52
N ILE A 125 -19.45 -10.43 6.22
CA ILE A 125 -18.50 -9.32 6.23
C ILE A 125 -17.57 -9.49 5.03
N LYS A 126 -17.36 -8.41 4.27
CA LYS A 126 -16.47 -8.42 3.10
C LYS A 126 -15.03 -8.32 3.57
N SER A 127 -14.37 -9.46 3.75
CA SER A 127 -12.98 -9.52 4.16
C SER A 127 -12.07 -10.07 3.06
N LYS A 128 -10.77 -9.85 3.23
CA LYS A 128 -9.74 -10.58 2.50
C LYS A 128 -8.55 -10.81 3.43
N TYR A 129 -7.89 -11.95 3.33
CA TYR A 129 -6.61 -12.16 4.02
C TYR A 129 -5.40 -11.88 3.14
N ILE A 130 -4.28 -11.44 3.74
CA ILE A 130 -3.01 -11.22 3.08
C ILE A 130 -1.84 -11.80 3.90
N HIS A 131 -0.94 -12.51 3.20
CA HIS A 131 0.28 -13.06 3.79
C HIS A 131 1.53 -12.73 2.97
N SER A 132 2.69 -13.17 3.45
CA SER A 132 4.01 -12.82 2.92
C SER A 132 4.33 -13.38 1.53
N GLU A 133 3.62 -14.41 1.08
CA GLU A 133 3.85 -15.10 -0.21
C GLU A 133 2.83 -14.73 -1.29
N VAL A 134 1.86 -13.86 -0.95
CA VAL A 134 0.97 -13.27 -1.94
C VAL A 134 1.82 -12.50 -2.95
N ASP A 135 1.53 -12.70 -4.24
CA ASP A 135 2.24 -12.03 -5.32
C ASP A 135 2.10 -10.50 -5.18
N THR A 136 3.08 -9.76 -5.69
CA THR A 136 3.08 -8.30 -5.56
C THR A 136 1.87 -7.68 -6.28
N LEU A 137 1.47 -8.23 -7.42
CA LEU A 137 0.30 -7.74 -8.17
C LEU A 137 -1.00 -8.02 -7.40
N GLU A 138 -1.19 -9.25 -6.92
CA GLU A 138 -2.36 -9.63 -6.13
C GLU A 138 -2.47 -8.79 -4.85
N ARG A 139 -1.35 -8.51 -4.18
CA ARG A 139 -1.32 -7.61 -3.03
C ARG A 139 -1.83 -6.21 -3.37
N ILE A 140 -1.43 -5.67 -4.52
CA ILE A 140 -1.87 -4.33 -4.97
C ILE A 140 -3.37 -4.33 -5.26
N GLU A 141 -3.89 -5.39 -5.89
CA GLU A 141 -5.32 -5.55 -6.14
C GLU A 141 -6.13 -5.61 -4.85
N ILE A 142 -5.71 -6.41 -3.86
CA ILE A 142 -6.38 -6.51 -2.57
C ILE A 142 -6.41 -5.15 -1.85
N LEU A 143 -5.30 -4.41 -1.88
CA LEU A 143 -5.23 -3.08 -1.29
C LEU A 143 -6.12 -2.08 -2.05
N ARG A 144 -6.19 -2.18 -3.38
CA ARG A 144 -7.11 -1.37 -4.19
C ARG A 144 -8.56 -1.66 -3.82
N ASP A 145 -8.93 -2.92 -3.70
CA ASP A 145 -10.29 -3.36 -3.35
C ASP A 145 -10.71 -2.83 -1.97
N LEU A 146 -9.79 -2.80 -1.00
CA LEU A 146 -10.02 -2.20 0.31
C LEU A 146 -10.32 -0.70 0.20
N ARG A 147 -9.51 0.02 -0.57
CA ARG A 147 -9.69 1.47 -0.80
C ARG A 147 -10.97 1.80 -1.54
N LEU A 148 -11.37 0.96 -2.50
CA LEU A 148 -12.60 1.12 -3.25
C LEU A 148 -13.85 0.74 -2.45
N GLY A 149 -13.70 0.04 -1.32
CA GLY A 149 -14.81 -0.49 -0.53
C GLY A 149 -15.46 -1.75 -1.13
N VAL A 150 -14.71 -2.46 -1.99
CA VAL A 150 -15.09 -3.81 -2.41
C VAL A 150 -14.94 -4.76 -1.22
N ILE A 151 -13.90 -4.57 -0.42
CA ILE A 151 -13.74 -5.21 0.90
C ILE A 151 -13.67 -4.15 1.99
N ASP A 152 -14.13 -4.53 3.18
CA ASP A 152 -14.23 -3.69 4.35
C ASP A 152 -13.12 -3.99 5.37
N VAL A 153 -12.68 -5.26 5.43
CA VAL A 153 -11.71 -5.77 6.41
C VAL A 153 -10.54 -6.45 5.71
N LEU A 154 -9.30 -6.07 6.07
CA LEU A 154 -8.08 -6.76 5.64
C LEU A 154 -7.45 -7.48 6.83
N VAL A 155 -7.34 -8.80 6.75
CA VAL A 155 -6.72 -9.63 7.77
C VAL A 155 -5.31 -10.01 7.33
N GLY A 156 -4.30 -9.87 8.17
CA GLY A 156 -2.95 -10.30 7.80
C GLY A 156 -2.07 -10.66 8.97
N VAL A 157 -0.89 -11.19 8.66
CA VAL A 157 0.14 -11.49 9.68
C VAL A 157 1.10 -10.32 9.80
N ASN A 158 1.64 -9.88 8.66
CA ASN A 158 2.54 -8.75 8.56
C ASN A 158 1.99 -7.73 7.56
N LEU A 159 1.36 -6.69 8.10
CA LEU A 159 0.84 -5.55 7.34
C LEU A 159 1.87 -4.41 7.23
N LEU A 160 3.16 -4.66 7.49
CA LEU A 160 4.20 -3.63 7.54
C LEU A 160 4.84 -3.32 6.18
N ARG A 161 4.48 -4.04 5.10
CA ARG A 161 5.10 -3.79 3.79
C ARG A 161 4.65 -2.45 3.18
N GLU A 162 5.52 -1.92 2.33
CA GLU A 162 5.33 -0.70 1.55
C GLU A 162 3.99 -0.70 0.80
N GLY A 163 3.39 0.49 0.61
CA GLY A 163 2.13 0.67 -0.13
C GLY A 163 0.84 0.67 0.72
N LEU A 164 0.92 0.49 2.04
CA LEU A 164 -0.22 0.57 2.97
C LEU A 164 -0.40 1.97 3.56
N ASP A 165 -0.57 2.97 2.70
CA ASP A 165 -1.07 4.29 3.12
C ASP A 165 -2.56 4.36 2.80
N LEU A 166 -3.39 4.16 3.82
CA LEU A 166 -4.83 3.95 3.69
C LEU A 166 -5.59 4.95 4.57
N PRO A 167 -5.90 6.16 4.07
CA PRO A 167 -6.72 7.13 4.78
C PRO A 167 -8.11 6.60 5.15
N GLU A 168 -8.59 5.59 4.44
CA GLU A 168 -9.89 4.94 4.65
C GLU A 168 -9.90 4.02 5.88
N VAL A 169 -8.74 3.68 6.45
CA VAL A 169 -8.64 2.83 7.65
C VAL A 169 -8.76 3.68 8.91
N SER A 170 -9.79 3.41 9.72
CA SER A 170 -9.97 4.05 11.04
C SER A 170 -9.80 3.08 12.22
N LEU A 171 -9.74 1.78 11.99
CA LEU A 171 -9.50 0.79 13.03
C LEU A 171 -8.36 -0.16 12.67
N VAL A 172 -7.40 -0.30 13.58
CA VAL A 172 -6.37 -1.35 13.55
C VAL A 172 -6.53 -2.24 14.79
N ALA A 173 -6.84 -3.51 14.57
CA ALA A 173 -6.90 -4.52 15.63
C ALA A 173 -5.66 -5.41 15.61
N ILE A 174 -5.02 -5.58 16.76
CA ILE A 174 -3.88 -6.48 16.95
C ILE A 174 -4.31 -7.61 17.88
N LEU A 175 -4.51 -8.79 17.31
CA LEU A 175 -4.79 -10.01 18.08
C LEU A 175 -3.50 -10.54 18.69
N ASP A 176 -3.62 -11.10 19.89
CA ASP A 176 -2.51 -11.66 20.67
C ASP A 176 -1.34 -10.67 20.79
N ALA A 177 -1.65 -9.43 21.19
CA ALA A 177 -0.67 -8.35 21.28
C ALA A 177 0.41 -8.59 22.34
N ASP A 178 0.10 -9.43 23.35
CA ASP A 178 1.02 -9.82 24.43
C ASP A 178 1.97 -10.97 24.09
N LYS A 179 1.85 -11.56 22.89
CA LYS A 179 2.74 -12.65 22.47
C LYS A 179 4.01 -12.08 21.87
N GLU A 180 5.04 -11.96 22.69
CA GLU A 180 6.33 -11.46 22.27
C GLU A 180 6.93 -12.25 21.09
N GLY A 181 7.61 -11.51 20.23
CA GLY A 181 8.21 -12.03 19.01
C GLY A 181 8.39 -10.92 17.99
N PHE A 182 8.89 -11.28 16.80
CA PHE A 182 9.21 -10.29 15.77
C PHE A 182 8.01 -9.39 15.39
N LEU A 183 6.80 -9.95 15.34
CA LEU A 183 5.58 -9.23 14.95
C LEU A 183 4.95 -8.39 16.08
N ARG A 184 5.44 -8.53 17.31
CA ARG A 184 4.90 -7.88 18.52
C ARG A 184 5.98 -7.19 19.36
N ASN A 185 7.15 -6.97 18.78
CA ASN A 185 8.14 -6.08 19.39
C ASN A 185 7.71 -4.62 19.23
N GLU A 186 8.33 -3.74 20.01
CA GLU A 186 8.09 -2.29 20.01
C GLU A 186 8.05 -1.71 18.58
N LYS A 187 9.03 -2.05 17.74
CA LYS A 187 9.14 -1.53 16.37
C LYS A 187 7.93 -1.95 15.50
N SER A 188 7.55 -3.23 15.55
CA SER A 188 6.42 -3.76 14.78
C SER A 188 5.08 -3.24 15.29
N LEU A 189 4.89 -3.13 16.60
CA LEU A 189 3.66 -2.60 17.19
C LEU A 189 3.47 -1.14 16.83
N THR A 190 4.52 -0.32 16.96
CA THR A 190 4.50 1.12 16.60
C THR A 190 4.18 1.32 15.12
N GLN A 191 4.80 0.54 14.22
CA GLN A 191 4.49 0.63 12.79
C GLN A 191 3.07 0.14 12.45
N THR A 192 2.58 -0.89 13.14
CA THR A 192 1.21 -1.41 12.93
C THR A 192 0.17 -0.40 13.41
N ALA A 193 0.35 0.16 14.62
CA ALA A 193 -0.49 1.21 15.18
C ALA A 193 -0.52 2.45 14.27
N GLY A 194 0.63 2.83 13.72
CA GLY A 194 0.77 3.94 12.77
C GLY A 194 -0.10 3.82 11.51
N ARG A 195 -0.63 2.64 11.17
CA ARG A 195 -1.55 2.47 10.03
C ARG A 195 -2.90 3.16 10.25
N ALA A 196 -3.33 3.36 11.50
CA ALA A 196 -4.54 4.13 11.80
C ALA A 196 -4.30 5.66 11.82
N ALA A 197 -3.04 6.12 11.81
CA ALA A 197 -2.71 7.55 11.96
C ALA A 197 -3.01 8.42 10.72
N ARG A 198 -3.63 7.83 9.69
CA ARG A 198 -4.00 8.50 8.42
C ARG A 198 -5.46 8.94 8.38
N ASN A 199 -6.24 8.55 9.38
CA ASN A 199 -7.64 8.90 9.52
C ASN A 199 -7.85 9.69 10.83
N VAL A 200 -8.71 10.70 10.79
CA VAL A 200 -9.07 11.51 11.96
C VAL A 200 -9.73 10.69 13.08
N ASP A 201 -10.49 9.66 12.71
CA ASP A 201 -11.16 8.72 13.61
C ASP A 201 -10.30 7.47 13.86
N GLY A 202 -9.03 7.51 13.46
CA GLY A 202 -8.07 6.42 13.63
C GLY A 202 -7.90 6.02 15.09
N ARG A 203 -8.07 4.73 15.38
CA ARG A 203 -7.83 4.11 16.70
C ARG A 203 -7.25 2.70 16.56
N VAL A 204 -6.63 2.21 17.63
CA VAL A 204 -5.97 0.91 17.67
C VAL A 204 -6.47 0.11 18.88
N ILE A 205 -6.71 -1.19 18.69
CA ILE A 205 -7.09 -2.11 19.77
C ILE A 205 -6.00 -3.19 19.89
N PHE A 206 -5.42 -3.33 21.07
CA PHE A 206 -4.54 -4.43 21.44
C PHE A 206 -5.35 -5.44 22.26
N TYR A 207 -5.56 -6.64 21.71
CA TYR A 207 -6.12 -7.75 22.46
C TYR A 207 -5.00 -8.49 23.18
N ALA A 208 -5.00 -8.42 24.49
CA ALA A 208 -3.93 -8.92 25.35
C ALA A 208 -4.43 -9.15 26.77
N ASP A 209 -3.87 -10.16 27.45
CA ASP A 209 -4.16 -10.42 28.86
C ASP A 209 -3.10 -9.83 29.80
N VAL A 210 -1.88 -9.61 29.28
CA VAL A 210 -0.75 -9.05 30.04
C VAL A 210 -0.14 -7.86 29.28
N MET A 211 0.19 -6.79 30.02
CA MET A 211 0.98 -5.69 29.48
C MET A 211 2.45 -6.11 29.34
N THR A 212 2.94 -6.24 28.11
CA THR A 212 4.36 -6.48 27.83
C THR A 212 5.16 -5.17 27.80
N GLU A 213 6.48 -5.25 27.95
CA GLU A 213 7.35 -4.08 27.84
C GLU A 213 7.26 -3.43 26.44
N SER A 214 7.17 -4.25 25.38
CA SER A 214 7.01 -3.76 24.01
C SER A 214 5.70 -2.99 23.82
N MET A 215 4.59 -3.47 24.41
CA MET A 215 3.31 -2.77 24.36
C MET A 215 3.38 -1.45 25.11
N GLN A 216 3.92 -1.45 26.33
CA GLN A 216 4.03 -0.25 27.15
C GLN A 216 4.83 0.84 26.43
N LYS A 217 6.01 0.50 25.90
CA LYS A 217 6.84 1.45 25.14
C LYS A 217 6.13 1.99 23.90
N THR A 218 5.41 1.15 23.16
CA THR A 218 4.63 1.60 22.00
C THR A 218 3.52 2.57 22.42
N ILE A 219 2.81 2.31 23.51
CA ILE A 219 1.75 3.19 24.02
C ILE A 219 2.33 4.53 24.47
N ASP A 220 3.36 4.49 25.31
CA ASP A 220 4.02 5.70 25.84
C ASP A 220 4.54 6.60 24.71
N GLU A 221 5.16 6.01 23.68
CA GLU A 221 5.68 6.77 22.54
C GLU A 221 4.56 7.32 21.65
N THR A 222 3.48 6.57 21.47
CA THR A 222 2.30 7.01 20.69
C THR A 222 1.61 8.18 21.40
N ASP A 223 1.42 8.10 22.71
CA ASP A 223 0.82 9.14 23.52
C ASP A 223 1.71 10.39 23.57
N ARG A 224 3.02 10.23 23.76
CA ARG A 224 3.99 11.34 23.70
C ARG A 224 3.92 12.10 22.37
N ARG A 225 3.83 11.38 21.25
CA ARG A 225 3.69 11.99 19.91
C ARG A 225 2.35 12.70 19.77
N ARG A 226 1.28 12.06 20.20
CA ARG A 226 -0.08 12.60 20.15
C ARG A 226 -0.20 13.89 20.94
N GLU A 227 0.34 13.95 22.16
CA GLU A 227 0.35 15.15 23.00
C GLU A 227 1.05 16.33 22.32
N LYS A 228 2.24 16.11 21.75
CA LYS A 228 2.98 17.13 20.99
C LYS A 228 2.18 17.64 19.78
N GLN A 229 1.53 16.72 19.05
CA GLN A 229 0.71 17.07 17.88
C GLN A 229 -0.53 17.86 18.27
N VAL A 230 -1.21 17.49 19.37
CA VAL A 230 -2.36 18.22 19.91
C VAL A 230 -1.95 19.63 20.33
N ALA A 231 -0.86 19.76 21.09
CA ALA A 231 -0.35 21.07 21.52
C ALA A 231 -0.05 21.98 20.33
N HIS A 232 0.64 21.47 19.31
CA HIS A 232 0.92 22.20 18.07
C HIS A 232 -0.38 22.58 17.34
N ASN A 233 -1.34 21.66 17.19
CA ASN A 233 -2.60 21.97 16.53
C ASN A 233 -3.39 23.08 17.25
N ILE A 234 -3.40 23.08 18.59
CA ILE A 234 -4.05 24.12 19.38
C ILE A 234 -3.32 25.47 19.20
N GLU A 235 -2.00 25.48 19.28
CA GLU A 235 -1.17 26.69 19.13
C GLU A 235 -1.38 27.36 17.76
N PHE A 236 -1.47 26.57 16.69
CA PHE A 236 -1.59 27.06 15.32
C PHE A 236 -3.02 27.04 14.77
N GLY A 237 -4.03 26.68 15.58
CA GLY A 237 -5.44 26.63 15.16
C GLY A 237 -5.74 25.62 14.05
N ILE A 238 -5.00 24.51 14.00
CA ILE A 238 -5.12 23.48 12.97
C ILE A 238 -6.19 22.46 13.38
N THR A 239 -7.19 22.26 12.51
CA THR A 239 -8.17 21.17 12.68
C THR A 239 -7.72 19.94 11.90
N PRO A 240 -7.54 18.77 12.54
CA PRO A 240 -7.14 17.54 11.85
C PRO A 240 -8.08 17.20 10.70
N ARG A 241 -7.52 16.84 9.53
CA ARG A 241 -8.31 16.42 8.37
C ARG A 241 -7.70 15.19 7.69
N THR A 242 -8.52 14.17 7.46
CA THR A 242 -8.18 13.01 6.63
C THR A 242 -7.96 13.44 5.18
N VAL A 243 -6.86 13.01 4.57
CA VAL A 243 -6.60 13.25 3.14
C VAL A 243 -7.44 12.26 2.33
N VAL A 244 -8.51 12.74 1.72
CA VAL A 244 -9.37 11.92 0.86
C VAL A 244 -8.84 11.99 -0.57
N LYS A 245 -8.52 10.83 -1.17
CA LYS A 245 -8.23 10.71 -2.60
C LYS A 245 -9.49 10.27 -3.34
N SER A 246 -9.74 10.80 -4.53
CA SER A 246 -10.90 10.37 -5.32
C SER A 246 -10.72 8.94 -5.83
N LYS A 247 -11.83 8.23 -6.07
CA LYS A 247 -11.79 6.86 -6.65
C LYS A 247 -11.01 6.84 -7.96
N GLU A 248 -11.18 7.85 -8.81
CA GLU A 248 -10.45 8.02 -10.07
C GLU A 248 -8.93 8.11 -9.85
N GLN A 249 -8.48 8.82 -8.82
CA GLN A 249 -7.06 8.90 -8.47
C GLN A 249 -6.51 7.54 -7.99
N VAL A 250 -7.33 6.73 -7.30
CA VAL A 250 -6.96 5.37 -6.92
C VAL A 250 -6.80 4.49 -8.16
N PHE A 251 -7.74 4.56 -9.11
CA PHE A 251 -7.65 3.82 -10.38
C PHE A 251 -6.48 4.29 -11.27
N ALA A 252 -6.20 5.59 -11.33
CA ALA A 252 -5.09 6.16 -12.10
C ALA A 252 -3.71 5.73 -11.55
N GLN A 253 -3.57 5.56 -10.23
CA GLN A 253 -2.34 5.06 -9.63
C GLN A 253 -2.07 3.59 -9.95
N THR A 254 -3.11 2.76 -10.08
CA THR A 254 -2.97 1.32 -10.38
C THR A 254 -2.87 1.04 -11.88
N SER A 255 -3.47 1.86 -12.74
CA SER A 255 -3.43 1.65 -14.19
C SER A 255 -2.05 1.81 -14.82
N VAL A 256 -1.09 2.44 -14.13
CA VAL A 256 0.34 2.43 -14.52
C VAL A 256 0.96 1.02 -14.39
N LEU A 257 0.35 0.13 -13.59
CA LEU A 257 0.78 -1.25 -13.37
C LEU A 257 0.02 -2.28 -14.25
N ASP A 258 -1.10 -1.90 -14.89
CA ASP A 258 -1.96 -2.77 -15.72
C ASP A 258 -1.38 -3.09 -17.12
N ILE A 259 -0.08 -2.89 -17.35
CA ILE A 259 0.56 -3.16 -18.66
C ILE A 259 0.57 -4.67 -19.00
N LYS A 260 0.23 -5.57 -18.08
CA LYS A 260 0.14 -7.01 -18.35
C LYS A 260 -1.01 -7.68 -17.61
N GLY A 261 -2.17 -7.80 -18.24
CA GLY A 261 -3.22 -8.71 -17.76
C GLY A 261 -4.63 -8.38 -18.24
N TYR A 262 -4.85 -8.28 -19.56
CA TYR A 262 -6.21 -8.22 -20.08
C TYR A 262 -6.79 -9.64 -20.15
N ASP A 263 -7.68 -9.98 -19.23
CA ASP A 263 -8.57 -11.13 -19.32
C ASP A 263 -9.92 -10.68 -19.90
N PRO A 264 -10.33 -11.17 -21.10
CA PRO A 264 -11.59 -10.80 -21.75
C PRO A 264 -12.86 -11.22 -21.00
N ALA A 265 -12.77 -11.96 -19.89
CA ALA A 265 -13.92 -12.55 -19.21
C ALA A 265 -14.45 -11.74 -18.00
N ASN A 266 -13.88 -10.58 -17.66
CA ASN A 266 -14.29 -9.83 -16.48
C ASN A 266 -15.47 -8.86 -16.76
N PRO A 267 -16.65 -9.02 -16.12
CA PRO A 267 -17.84 -8.19 -16.35
C PRO A 267 -17.73 -6.73 -15.87
N TYR A 268 -16.59 -6.32 -15.32
CA TYR A 268 -16.33 -4.96 -14.84
C TYR A 268 -15.40 -4.14 -15.75
N SER A 269 -15.22 -4.58 -17.00
CA SER A 269 -14.75 -3.65 -18.04
C SER A 269 -15.80 -2.56 -18.21
N VAL A 270 -15.45 -1.34 -17.79
CA VAL A 270 -16.33 -0.18 -17.77
C VAL A 270 -16.94 0.00 -19.16
N ALA A 271 -18.22 -0.35 -19.28
CA ALA A 271 -19.07 0.16 -20.34
C ALA A 271 -19.28 1.65 -20.06
N PRO A 272 -18.91 2.56 -20.96
CA PRO A 272 -19.31 3.95 -20.84
C PRO A 272 -20.71 4.06 -21.42
N ASP A 273 -21.72 3.76 -20.61
CA ASP A 273 -23.07 4.23 -20.88
C ASP A 273 -23.36 5.49 -20.06
N GLU A 274 -23.68 6.51 -20.84
CA GLU A 274 -24.42 7.73 -20.58
C GLU A 274 -23.71 8.95 -19.98
N GLU A 275 -23.60 9.91 -20.91
CA GLU A 275 -23.64 11.36 -20.76
C GLU A 275 -22.51 12.01 -19.98
N LEU A 276 -21.52 12.53 -20.73
CA LEU A 276 -21.00 13.89 -20.47
C LEU A 276 -20.18 14.42 -21.66
N VAL A 277 -20.64 15.60 -22.10
CA VAL A 277 -19.96 16.67 -22.84
C VAL A 277 -19.76 16.50 -24.35
N THR A 278 -20.74 17.03 -25.09
CA THR A 278 -20.52 17.66 -26.39
C THR A 278 -19.48 18.78 -26.26
N VAL A 279 -18.21 18.49 -26.52
CA VAL A 279 -17.17 19.52 -26.73
C VAL A 279 -16.87 19.60 -28.21
N ALA A 280 -17.19 20.77 -28.76
CA ALA A 280 -16.68 21.39 -29.98
C ALA A 280 -16.33 20.46 -31.15
N ALA A 281 -17.18 20.52 -32.18
CA ALA A 281 -16.86 20.04 -33.52
C ALA A 281 -15.59 20.73 -34.06
N GLU A 282 -14.44 20.08 -33.92
CA GLU A 282 -13.35 20.23 -34.87
C GLU A 282 -13.66 19.38 -36.10
N GLU A 283 -13.29 19.91 -37.26
CA GLU A 283 -13.66 19.42 -38.60
C GLU A 283 -13.54 17.90 -38.71
N GLN A 284 -14.68 17.22 -38.82
CA GLN A 284 -14.72 15.79 -39.15
C GLN A 284 -14.09 15.62 -40.54
N GLU A 285 -12.80 15.25 -40.59
CA GLU A 285 -12.24 14.57 -41.76
C GLU A 285 -13.14 13.34 -42.00
N ASN A 286 -13.97 13.44 -43.03
CA ASN A 286 -15.00 12.45 -43.33
C ASN A 286 -14.30 11.18 -43.85
N TYR A 287 -13.82 10.34 -42.94
CA TYR A 287 -13.22 9.05 -43.27
C TYR A 287 -14.32 8.10 -43.74
N GLN A 288 -14.51 8.02 -45.06
CA GLN A 288 -15.57 7.24 -45.71
C GLN A 288 -15.10 5.87 -46.20
N THR A 289 -13.79 5.66 -46.35
CA THR A 289 -13.23 4.41 -46.89
C THR A 289 -12.24 3.76 -45.93
N ILE A 290 -12.15 2.42 -45.97
CA ILE A 290 -11.22 1.61 -45.16
C ILE A 290 -9.76 2.16 -45.21
N PRO A 291 -9.19 2.48 -46.39
CA PRO A 291 -7.82 3.01 -46.47
C PRO A 291 -7.65 4.40 -45.81
N GLN A 292 -8.70 5.22 -45.82
CA GLN A 292 -8.68 6.53 -45.18
C GLN A 292 -8.72 6.43 -43.65
N VAL A 293 -9.51 5.50 -43.12
CA VAL A 293 -9.58 5.22 -41.67
C VAL A 293 -8.24 4.65 -41.16
N GLU A 294 -7.61 3.72 -41.89
CA GLU A 294 -6.30 3.17 -41.55
C GLU A 294 -5.21 4.26 -41.52
N LYS A 295 -5.26 5.21 -42.46
CA LYS A 295 -4.35 6.35 -42.49
C LYS A 295 -4.58 7.31 -41.32
N GLY A 296 -5.84 7.55 -40.94
CA GLY A 296 -6.21 8.34 -39.77
C GLY A 296 -5.69 7.73 -38.46
N ILE A 297 -5.86 6.42 -38.28
CA ILE A 297 -5.33 5.67 -37.12
C ILE A 297 -3.80 5.80 -37.04
N SER A 298 -3.11 5.67 -38.17
CA SER A 298 -1.63 5.80 -38.21
C SER A 298 -1.16 7.20 -37.85
N ARG A 299 -1.89 8.25 -38.28
CA ARG A 299 -1.61 9.65 -37.95
C ARG A 299 -1.80 9.91 -36.45
N ILE A 300 -2.97 9.56 -35.91
CA ILE A 300 -3.29 9.76 -34.48
C ILE A 300 -2.33 8.97 -33.59
N LYS A 301 -1.93 7.75 -33.98
CA LYS A 301 -0.92 6.98 -33.26
C LYS A 301 0.42 7.71 -33.19
N LYS A 302 0.86 8.32 -34.29
CA LYS A 302 2.12 9.08 -34.34
C LYS A 302 2.05 10.35 -33.48
N ASP A 303 0.91 11.02 -33.47
CA ASP A 303 0.70 12.22 -32.67
C ASP A 303 0.61 11.89 -31.17
N MET A 304 -0.01 10.75 -30.81
CA MET A 304 -0.03 10.20 -29.44
C MET A 304 1.38 9.86 -28.95
N GLU A 305 2.19 9.17 -29.77
CA GLU A 305 3.59 8.84 -29.45
C GLU A 305 4.48 10.10 -29.34
N LYS A 306 4.09 11.20 -29.98
CA LYS A 306 4.76 12.50 -29.85
C LYS A 306 4.36 13.18 -28.55
N ALA A 307 3.06 13.28 -28.24
CA ALA A 307 2.57 13.83 -26.98
C ALA A 307 3.13 13.09 -25.75
N ALA A 308 3.24 11.76 -25.82
CA ALA A 308 3.85 10.95 -24.78
C ALA A 308 5.36 11.24 -24.60
N ARG A 309 6.09 11.54 -25.70
CA ARG A 309 7.50 11.95 -25.65
C ARG A 309 7.67 13.36 -25.08
N ASP A 310 6.73 14.25 -25.37
CA ASP A 310 6.71 15.63 -24.90
C ASP A 310 6.14 15.77 -23.48
N LEU A 311 5.84 14.64 -22.80
CA LEU A 311 5.28 14.53 -21.45
C LEU A 311 3.88 15.18 -21.28
N ASP A 312 3.16 15.38 -22.39
CA ASP A 312 1.78 15.84 -22.38
C ASP A 312 0.81 14.64 -22.30
N PHE A 313 0.64 14.14 -21.08
CA PHE A 313 -0.13 12.93 -20.83
C PHE A 313 -1.64 13.10 -21.03
N MET A 314 -2.17 14.33 -20.89
CA MET A 314 -3.59 14.58 -21.13
C MET A 314 -3.91 14.51 -22.62
N GLU A 315 -3.06 15.09 -23.46
CA GLU A 315 -3.25 15.03 -24.91
C GLU A 315 -3.00 13.61 -25.45
N ALA A 316 -2.01 12.88 -24.91
CA ALA A 316 -1.79 11.48 -25.27
C ALA A 316 -3.00 10.59 -24.93
N ALA A 317 -3.67 10.82 -23.80
CA ALA A 317 -4.89 10.10 -23.43
C ALA A 317 -6.05 10.41 -24.37
N ARG A 318 -6.24 11.68 -24.74
CA ARG A 318 -7.28 12.12 -25.70
C ARG A 318 -7.10 11.44 -27.06
N LEU A 319 -5.87 11.46 -27.60
CA LEU A 319 -5.52 10.85 -28.88
C LEU A 319 -5.67 9.32 -28.87
N ARG A 320 -5.38 8.67 -27.74
CA ARG A 320 -5.60 7.22 -27.57
C ARG A 320 -7.09 6.87 -27.70
N ASP A 321 -7.96 7.63 -27.03
CA ASP A 321 -9.40 7.35 -27.03
C ASP A 321 -10.00 7.60 -28.42
N GLU A 322 -9.53 8.62 -29.14
CA GLU A 322 -9.87 8.87 -30.53
C GLU A 322 -9.40 7.74 -31.47
N MET A 323 -8.18 7.22 -31.26
CA MET A 323 -7.66 6.07 -32.01
C MET A 323 -8.53 4.83 -31.83
N PHE A 324 -8.99 4.55 -30.62
CA PHE A 324 -9.87 3.39 -30.34
C PHE A 324 -11.24 3.54 -31.00
N LEU A 325 -11.80 4.74 -31.04
CA LEU A 325 -13.04 5.00 -31.77
C LEU A 325 -12.90 4.72 -33.27
N LEU A 326 -11.80 5.14 -33.88
CA LEU A 326 -11.52 4.85 -35.30
C LEU A 326 -11.24 3.37 -35.56
N GLN A 327 -10.55 2.67 -34.66
CA GLN A 327 -10.34 1.22 -34.77
C GLN A 327 -11.65 0.45 -34.71
N LYS A 328 -12.55 0.82 -33.80
CA LYS A 328 -13.90 0.24 -33.71
C LYS A 328 -14.72 0.49 -34.98
N LYS A 329 -14.61 1.69 -35.56
CA LYS A 329 -15.22 2.04 -36.85
C LYS A 329 -14.63 1.22 -38.01
N LEU A 330 -13.32 0.99 -38.01
CA LEU A 330 -12.63 0.17 -39.00
C LEU A 330 -13.07 -1.30 -38.94
N GLU A 331 -13.20 -1.86 -37.73
CA GLU A 331 -13.71 -3.21 -37.52
C GLU A 331 -15.16 -3.37 -37.99
N ALA A 332 -16.01 -2.37 -37.74
CA ALA A 332 -17.37 -2.35 -38.23
C ALA A 332 -17.46 -2.26 -39.77
N MET A 333 -16.50 -1.59 -40.44
CA MET A 333 -16.42 -1.51 -41.90
C MET A 333 -15.84 -2.78 -42.56
N LYS A 334 -15.12 -3.61 -41.81
CA LYS A 334 -14.50 -4.86 -42.30
C LYS A 334 -15.40 -6.10 -42.12
N LYS A 335 -16.50 -5.99 -41.37
CA LYS A 335 -17.56 -7.00 -41.26
C LYS A 335 -18.54 -6.93 -42.42
#